data_AF-A0A1H1PKQ6-F1
#
_entry.id   AF-A0A1H1PKQ6-F1
#
_cell.length_a   1.000
_cell.length_b   1.000
_cell.length_c   1.000
_cell.angle_alpha   90.00
_cell.angle_beta   90.00
_cell.angle_gamma   90.00
#
_symmetry.space_group_name_H-M   'P 1'
#
loop_
_entity.id
_entity.type
_entity.pdbx_description
1 polymer ?
#
loop_
_entity_poly.entity_id
_entity_poly.type
_entity_poly.pdbx_seq_one_letter_code
_entity_poly.pdbx_strand_id
1 'polypeptide(L)'
;MKIVLSFLICLLFYSCKSSKQNEDIFEEGKSFKNFRGYEPVDPVEFEDKLHISDGKGSLIFKNVKLLTREETLGFLNNETVLVSIGEINREGTINYLPITFSKKNTSYKITMDYMKYATLAQISQNEFIGSKRVGIGLRLISLITTAESGINISDLYSIGLAAKEGKLSGTLIIEVIGIKSKEVTSLIPLPSEINQTTIQNAMQALATIKSKIYDEETSLYPQVMAVKKYVNETNSEDRDDEIIPPNVSAGMEIDLDNVQVNPTQPLPDKNIQLQFGNIRFSSEERKNEASQLLSQSLNFILDREVEKAIEMLEIYESAFPLYSVAPVLNNLKNNREVLRDKEAQEWQIINNIILNNYRERLSETEIEKLKKS
;
A
#
# COMPACT_ATOMS: atom_id res chain seq x y z
N MET A 1 -55.11 30.86 39.18
CA MET A 1 -53.77 31.12 38.59
C MET A 1 -52.67 30.31 39.28
N LYS A 2 -52.84 28.97 39.42
CA LYS A 2 -51.82 28.04 39.96
C LYS A 2 -51.75 26.71 39.21
N ILE A 3 -52.74 26.39 38.37
CA ILE A 3 -52.81 25.12 37.62
C ILE A 3 -52.10 25.22 36.26
N VAL A 4 -51.99 26.41 35.67
CA VAL A 4 -51.32 26.61 34.36
C VAL A 4 -49.79 26.59 34.47
N LEU A 5 -49.23 26.85 35.66
CA LEU A 5 -47.79 26.87 35.86
C LEU A 5 -47.19 25.46 36.02
N SER A 6 -48.01 24.46 36.35
CA SER A 6 -47.53 23.10 36.58
C SER A 6 -47.36 22.29 35.29
N PHE A 7 -48.05 22.66 34.21
CA PHE A 7 -47.93 22.00 32.91
C PHE A 7 -46.72 22.46 32.09
N LEU A 8 -46.20 23.66 32.35
CA LEU A 8 -45.03 24.20 31.63
C LEU A 8 -43.69 23.66 32.18
N ILE A 9 -43.67 23.14 33.41
CA ILE A 9 -42.46 22.56 34.03
C ILE A 9 -42.26 21.09 33.61
N CYS A 10 -43.32 20.37 33.22
CA CYS A 10 -43.19 18.98 32.75
C CYS A 10 -42.70 18.86 31.29
N LEU A 11 -42.80 19.93 30.49
CA LEU A 11 -42.34 19.94 29.09
C LEU A 11 -40.84 20.26 28.91
N LEU A 12 -40.14 20.65 29.98
CA LEU A 12 -38.69 20.92 29.94
C LEU A 12 -37.82 19.70 30.31
N PHE A 13 -38.41 18.57 30.70
CA PHE A 13 -37.66 17.34 31.01
C PHE A 13 -37.74 16.25 29.91
N TYR A 14 -38.32 16.58 28.75
CA TYR A 14 -38.54 15.64 27.65
C TYR A 14 -37.76 15.99 26.37
N SER A 15 -36.51 16.44 26.46
CA SER A 15 -35.57 16.28 25.32
C SER A 15 -34.12 16.50 25.72
N CYS A 16 -33.55 15.51 26.41
CA CYS A 16 -32.16 15.13 26.16
C CYS A 16 -32.19 13.62 25.93
N LYS A 17 -32.63 13.20 24.72
CA LYS A 17 -32.02 11.99 24.16
C LYS A 17 -30.56 12.37 23.95
N SER A 18 -29.73 12.04 24.95
CA SER A 18 -28.32 11.82 24.70
C SER A 18 -28.27 10.92 23.48
N SER A 19 -27.82 11.48 22.36
CA SER A 19 -27.43 10.68 21.22
C SER A 19 -26.39 9.73 21.78
N LYS A 20 -26.79 8.47 22.02
CA LYS A 20 -25.85 7.37 22.13
C LYS A 20 -25.15 7.36 20.78
N GLN A 21 -24.08 8.13 20.68
CA GLN A 21 -23.11 8.02 19.62
C GLN A 21 -22.71 6.55 19.63
N ASN A 22 -23.04 5.82 18.56
CA ASN A 22 -22.87 4.38 18.45
C ASN A 22 -21.53 3.94 19.06
N GLU A 23 -21.57 3.37 20.27
CA GLU A 23 -20.42 2.68 20.87
C GLU A 23 -20.05 1.45 19.99
N ASP A 24 -20.97 0.97 19.15
CA ASP A 24 -20.75 -0.11 18.18
C ASP A 24 -19.69 0.21 17.12
N ILE A 25 -19.38 1.49 16.83
CA ILE A 25 -18.27 1.83 15.90
C ILE A 25 -16.91 1.41 16.49
N PHE A 26 -16.80 1.30 17.82
CA PHE A 26 -15.58 0.91 18.51
C PHE A 26 -15.48 -0.59 18.78
N GLU A 27 -16.60 -1.33 18.74
CA GLU A 27 -16.63 -2.80 18.80
C GLU A 27 -16.36 -3.45 17.43
N GLU A 28 -16.76 -2.81 16.32
CA GLU A 28 -16.53 -3.32 14.96
C GLU A 28 -15.16 -2.97 14.36
N GLY A 29 -14.26 -2.36 15.14
CA GLY A 29 -12.86 -2.24 14.77
C GLY A 29 -12.14 -3.59 14.84
N LYS A 30 -12.57 -4.58 14.03
CA LYS A 30 -11.81 -5.80 13.81
C LYS A 30 -10.39 -5.37 13.44
N SER A 31 -9.40 -5.88 14.18
CA SER A 31 -8.01 -5.83 13.77
C SER A 31 -7.97 -6.16 12.29
N PHE A 32 -7.54 -5.21 11.46
CA PHE A 32 -7.28 -5.53 10.07
C PHE A 32 -6.08 -6.48 10.11
N LYS A 33 -6.34 -7.79 10.03
CA LYS A 33 -5.36 -8.79 9.56
C LYS A 33 -4.75 -8.38 8.21
N ASN A 34 -5.32 -7.37 7.55
CA ASN A 34 -4.98 -6.86 6.23
C ASN A 34 -4.67 -5.36 6.24
N PHE A 35 -3.76 -4.85 7.09
CA PHE A 35 -3.19 -3.53 6.82
C PHE A 35 -2.46 -3.59 5.46
N ARG A 36 -3.09 -3.05 4.41
CA ARG A 36 -2.57 -3.12 3.02
C ARG A 36 -1.54 -2.02 2.70
N GLY A 37 -1.20 -1.20 3.69
CA GLY A 37 -0.26 -0.09 3.58
C GLY A 37 1.20 -0.52 3.82
N TYR A 38 2.10 0.46 3.83
CA TYR A 38 3.47 0.25 4.28
C TYR A 38 3.55 0.45 5.79
N GLU A 39 4.09 -0.53 6.49
CA GLU A 39 4.32 -0.48 7.92
C GLU A 39 5.66 0.21 8.18
N PRO A 40 5.69 1.27 9.00
CA PRO A 40 6.94 1.90 9.38
C PRO A 40 7.77 0.93 10.23
N VAL A 41 9.02 0.73 9.84
CA VAL A 41 10.00 -0.09 10.57
C VAL A 41 11.11 0.79 11.11
N ASP A 42 11.77 0.33 12.16
CA ASP A 42 12.97 1.02 12.65
C ASP A 42 13.99 1.13 11.51
N PRO A 43 14.63 2.30 11.30
CA PRO A 43 15.48 2.50 10.15
C PRO A 43 16.69 1.55 10.16
N VAL A 44 16.89 0.84 9.05
CA VAL A 44 18.03 -0.07 8.85
C VAL A 44 18.81 0.33 7.61
N GLU A 45 20.14 0.22 7.65
CA GLU A 45 21.00 0.49 6.49
C GLU A 45 20.59 -0.33 5.26
N PHE A 46 20.60 0.31 4.10
CA PHE A 46 20.35 -0.34 2.82
C PHE A 46 21.68 -0.57 2.08
N GLU A 47 22.06 -1.84 1.91
CA GLU A 47 23.38 -2.23 1.41
C GLU A 47 23.40 -2.77 -0.03
N ASP A 48 22.27 -2.74 -0.74
CA ASP A 48 22.18 -3.30 -2.08
C ASP A 48 22.93 -2.46 -3.14
N LYS A 49 23.22 -3.09 -4.29
CA LYS A 49 23.75 -2.41 -5.47
C LYS A 49 22.60 -1.88 -6.32
N LEU A 50 22.76 -0.66 -6.83
CA LEU A 50 21.78 -0.01 -7.69
C LEU A 50 22.31 0.15 -9.11
N HIS A 51 21.41 0.10 -10.08
CA HIS A 51 21.68 0.45 -11.47
C HIS A 51 21.62 1.97 -11.61
N ILE A 52 22.75 2.56 -12.01
CA ILE A 52 22.86 4.01 -12.24
C ILE A 52 23.32 4.23 -13.69
N SER A 53 22.77 5.25 -14.35
CA SER A 53 23.22 5.65 -15.69
C SER A 53 24.62 6.27 -15.60
N ASP A 54 25.54 5.83 -16.44
CA ASP A 54 26.90 6.37 -16.51
C ASP A 54 27.00 7.74 -17.22
N GLY A 55 25.85 8.33 -17.59
CA GLY A 55 25.77 9.57 -18.36
C GLY A 55 26.15 9.45 -19.83
N LYS A 56 26.57 8.25 -20.29
CA LYS A 56 26.91 7.90 -21.67
C LYS A 56 25.93 6.89 -22.28
N GLY A 57 24.85 6.59 -21.57
CA GLY A 57 23.76 5.71 -22.02
C GLY A 57 23.91 4.25 -21.60
N SER A 58 24.91 3.91 -20.77
CA SER A 58 25.07 2.57 -20.21
C SER A 58 24.69 2.55 -18.72
N LEU A 59 24.18 1.42 -18.24
CA LEU A 59 23.88 1.21 -16.82
C LEU A 59 25.08 0.55 -16.12
N ILE A 60 25.53 1.15 -15.01
CA ILE A 60 26.57 0.60 -14.13
C ILE A 60 25.99 0.21 -12.78
N PHE A 61 26.57 -0.81 -12.16
CA PHE A 61 26.22 -1.21 -10.79
C PHE A 61 27.08 -0.43 -9.80
N LYS A 62 26.42 0.28 -8.88
CA LYS A 62 27.10 1.04 -7.83
C LYS A 62 26.50 0.72 -6.47
N ASN A 63 27.35 0.55 -5.45
CA ASN A 63 26.87 0.39 -4.09
C ASN A 63 26.26 1.72 -3.62
N VAL A 64 25.14 1.67 -2.89
CA VAL A 64 24.43 2.85 -2.37
C VAL A 64 25.36 3.79 -1.59
N LYS A 65 26.30 3.24 -0.81
CA LYS A 65 27.26 4.01 0.00
C LYS A 65 28.27 4.80 -0.83
N LEU A 66 28.40 4.50 -2.12
CA LEU A 66 29.33 5.16 -3.03
C LEU A 66 28.65 6.20 -3.94
N LEU A 67 27.32 6.30 -3.90
CA LEU A 67 26.58 7.22 -4.75
C LEU A 67 26.96 8.67 -4.46
N THR A 68 27.02 9.49 -5.51
CA THR A 68 27.04 10.93 -5.31
C THR A 68 25.69 11.39 -4.79
N ARG A 69 25.66 12.63 -4.32
CA ARG A 69 24.44 13.26 -3.85
C ARG A 69 23.37 13.36 -4.95
N GLU A 70 23.76 13.73 -6.16
CA GLU A 70 22.86 13.83 -7.32
C GLU A 70 22.32 12.46 -7.70
N GLU A 71 23.18 11.44 -7.76
CA GLU A 71 22.76 10.05 -8.02
C GLU A 71 21.79 9.55 -6.95
N THR A 72 22.05 9.86 -5.68
CA THR A 72 21.16 9.52 -4.57
C THR A 72 19.81 10.21 -4.71
N LEU A 73 19.78 11.52 -4.97
CA LEU A 73 18.52 12.26 -5.16
C LEU A 73 17.75 11.79 -6.40
N GLY A 74 18.46 11.41 -7.47
CA GLY A 74 17.87 10.80 -8.66
C GLY A 74 17.26 9.43 -8.40
N PHE A 75 17.91 8.61 -7.57
CA PHE A 75 17.37 7.34 -7.09
C PHE A 75 16.12 7.53 -6.23
N LEU A 76 16.13 8.52 -5.32
CA LEU A 76 15.01 8.84 -4.42
C LEU A 76 13.94 9.68 -5.12
N ASN A 77 13.32 9.10 -6.14
CA ASN A 77 12.40 9.76 -7.05
C ASN A 77 10.97 9.96 -6.52
N ASN A 78 10.60 9.32 -5.40
CA ASN A 78 9.30 9.52 -4.76
C ASN A 78 9.41 10.39 -3.51
N GLU A 79 8.32 11.06 -3.17
CA GLU A 79 8.17 11.83 -1.95
C GLU A 79 6.77 11.58 -1.37
N THR A 80 6.65 11.44 -0.05
CA THR A 80 5.34 11.25 0.60
C THR A 80 5.35 11.75 2.04
N VAL A 81 4.13 12.04 2.52
CA VAL A 81 3.84 12.18 3.94
C VAL A 81 2.84 11.10 4.31
N LEU A 82 3.13 10.30 5.33
CA LEU A 82 2.29 9.18 5.77
C LEU A 82 2.05 9.26 7.28
N VAL A 83 0.81 9.07 7.70
CA VAL A 83 0.46 8.86 9.10
C VAL A 83 0.05 7.39 9.28
N SER A 84 0.69 6.71 10.22
CA SER A 84 0.38 5.33 10.61
C SER A 84 0.00 5.29 12.09
N ILE A 85 -1.12 4.65 12.41
CA ILE A 85 -1.64 4.56 13.77
C ILE A 85 -1.59 3.08 14.19
N GLY A 86 -0.75 2.78 15.17
CA GLY A 86 -0.68 1.47 15.80
C GLY A 86 -1.26 1.49 17.21
N GLU A 87 -2.21 0.62 17.52
CA GLU A 87 -2.67 0.37 18.89
C GLU A 87 -1.71 -0.60 19.58
N ILE A 88 -1.27 -0.26 20.78
CA ILE A 88 -0.40 -1.10 21.60
C ILE A 88 -1.29 -1.91 22.53
N ASN A 89 -1.30 -3.24 22.36
CA ASN A 89 -2.06 -4.11 23.26
C ASN A 89 -1.31 -4.39 24.57
N ARG A 90 -1.95 -5.12 25.48
CA ARG A 90 -1.40 -5.45 26.81
C ARG A 90 -0.14 -6.32 26.72
N GLU A 91 0.01 -7.06 25.62
CA GLU A 91 1.17 -7.89 25.31
C GLU A 91 2.31 -7.10 24.65
N GLY A 92 2.14 -5.79 24.40
CA GLY A 92 3.14 -4.92 23.80
C GLY A 92 3.28 -5.05 22.28
N THR A 93 2.40 -5.81 21.63
CA THR A 93 2.32 -5.90 20.17
C THR A 93 1.55 -4.70 19.59
N ILE A 94 1.91 -4.31 18.36
CA ILE A 94 1.34 -3.16 17.67
C ILE A 94 0.40 -3.63 16.58
N ASN A 95 -0.86 -3.22 16.66
CA ASN A 95 -1.87 -3.47 15.63
C ASN A 95 -2.15 -2.18 14.86
N TYR A 96 -1.86 -2.15 13.55
CA TYR A 96 -2.14 -0.98 12.74
C TYR A 96 -3.63 -0.88 12.38
N LEU A 97 -4.24 0.25 12.71
CA LEU A 97 -5.67 0.48 12.56
C LEU A 97 -5.94 1.53 11.48
N PRO A 98 -7.00 1.38 10.65
CA PRO A 98 -7.51 2.46 9.81
C PRO A 98 -8.31 3.51 10.61
N ILE A 99 -8.30 3.43 11.94
CA ILE A 99 -9.13 4.22 12.83
C ILE A 99 -8.38 5.49 13.23
N THR A 100 -9.03 6.64 13.06
CA THR A 100 -8.48 7.96 13.41
C THR A 100 -8.91 8.46 14.78
N PHE A 101 -9.88 7.80 15.43
CA PHE A 101 -10.39 8.16 16.75
C PHE A 101 -9.94 7.17 17.84
N SER A 102 -9.52 7.71 18.97
CA SER A 102 -9.07 6.91 20.11
C SER A 102 -10.21 6.24 20.88
N LYS A 103 -9.88 5.10 21.49
CA LYS A 103 -10.65 4.47 22.56
C LYS A 103 -10.13 4.98 23.91
N LYS A 104 -10.94 4.84 24.95
CA LYS A 104 -10.56 5.22 26.33
C LYS A 104 -9.51 4.24 26.87
N ASN A 105 -8.57 4.72 27.69
CA ASN A 105 -7.55 3.91 28.37
C ASN A 105 -6.74 3.01 27.42
N THR A 106 -6.42 3.53 26.23
CA THR A 106 -5.74 2.78 25.18
C THR A 106 -4.45 3.48 24.80
N SER A 107 -3.39 2.71 24.57
CA SER A 107 -2.09 3.23 24.19
C SER A 107 -1.87 3.13 22.69
N TYR A 108 -1.31 4.16 22.09
CA TYR A 108 -1.09 4.26 20.65
C TYR A 108 0.34 4.68 20.33
N LYS A 109 0.91 4.09 19.28
CA LYS A 109 2.09 4.57 18.55
C LYS A 109 1.62 5.21 17.25
N ILE A 110 1.60 6.53 17.22
CA ILE A 110 1.31 7.30 16.00
C ILE A 110 2.65 7.67 15.37
N THR A 111 2.85 7.27 14.12
CA THR A 111 4.07 7.54 13.35
C THR A 111 3.73 8.42 12.16
N MET A 112 4.30 9.61 12.10
CA MET A 112 4.17 10.55 11.00
C MET A 112 5.50 10.66 10.28
N ASP A 113 5.51 10.19 9.04
CA ASP A 113 6.70 10.13 8.22
C ASP A 113 6.63 11.14 7.09
N TYR A 114 7.68 11.93 6.94
CA TYR A 114 8.04 12.53 5.68
C TYR A 114 9.18 11.70 5.07
N MET A 115 8.99 11.20 3.85
CA MET A 115 9.99 10.33 3.18
C MET A 115 10.27 10.83 1.77
N LYS A 116 11.54 10.91 1.41
CA LYS A 116 12.01 10.94 0.01
C LYS A 116 12.65 9.58 -0.28
N TYR A 117 12.04 8.79 -1.15
CA TYR A 117 12.27 7.35 -1.21
C TYR A 117 12.15 6.75 -2.61
N ALA A 118 12.69 5.56 -2.77
CA ALA A 118 12.40 4.63 -3.85
C ALA A 118 11.62 3.44 -3.29
N THR A 119 10.71 2.89 -4.10
CA THR A 119 10.04 1.62 -3.77
C THR A 119 10.81 0.49 -4.44
N LEU A 120 11.26 -0.48 -3.65
CA LEU A 120 11.96 -1.65 -4.15
C LEU A 120 11.17 -2.92 -3.85
N ALA A 121 11.06 -3.81 -4.84
CA ALA A 121 10.51 -5.13 -4.62
C ALA A 121 11.43 -5.95 -3.70
N GLN A 122 10.83 -6.74 -2.82
CA GLN A 122 11.50 -7.75 -2.02
C GLN A 122 11.19 -9.12 -2.64
N ILE A 123 12.26 -9.82 -3.04
CA ILE A 123 12.18 -11.12 -3.68
C ILE A 123 12.96 -12.11 -2.81
N SER A 124 12.33 -13.23 -2.48
CA SER A 124 12.96 -14.35 -1.78
C SER A 124 12.72 -15.62 -2.59
N GLN A 125 13.76 -16.42 -2.85
CA GLN A 125 13.63 -17.66 -3.64
C GLN A 125 12.90 -17.48 -4.98
N ASN A 126 13.14 -16.35 -5.66
CA ASN A 126 12.50 -15.98 -6.93
C ASN A 126 10.98 -15.69 -6.83
N GLU A 127 10.46 -15.54 -5.61
CA GLU A 127 9.08 -15.17 -5.30
C GLU A 127 9.02 -13.76 -4.73
N PHE A 128 8.02 -12.98 -5.16
CA PHE A 128 7.74 -11.66 -4.60
C PHE A 128 7.12 -11.80 -3.21
N ILE A 129 7.85 -11.39 -2.18
CA ILE A 129 7.41 -11.47 -0.78
C ILE A 129 6.95 -10.12 -0.22
N GLY A 130 7.03 -9.05 -1.01
CA GLY A 130 6.65 -7.72 -0.57
C GLY A 130 7.47 -6.60 -1.20
N SER A 131 7.42 -5.42 -0.62
CA SER A 131 8.19 -4.26 -1.06
C SER A 131 8.71 -3.46 0.13
N LYS A 132 9.84 -2.78 -0.05
CA LYS A 132 10.43 -1.87 0.92
C LYS A 132 10.53 -0.46 0.36
N ARG A 133 10.25 0.54 1.20
CA ARG A 133 10.57 1.94 0.94
C ARG A 133 11.96 2.21 1.46
N VAL A 134 12.87 2.56 0.55
CA VAL A 134 14.25 2.90 0.85
C VAL A 134 14.46 4.37 0.58
N GLY A 135 14.92 5.11 1.58
CA GLY A 135 15.13 6.53 1.41
C GLY A 135 15.65 7.25 2.63
N ILE A 136 15.46 8.56 2.60
CA ILE A 136 15.79 9.47 3.69
C ILE A 136 14.49 10.11 4.16
N GLY A 137 14.51 10.66 5.36
CA GLY A 137 13.38 11.44 5.80
C GLY A 137 13.39 11.81 7.25
N LEU A 138 12.19 12.11 7.71
CA LEU A 138 11.91 12.61 9.04
C LEU A 138 10.74 11.80 9.58
N ARG A 139 10.89 11.31 10.80
CA ARG A 139 9.85 10.55 11.48
C ARG A 139 9.53 11.20 12.81
N LEU A 140 8.25 11.40 13.05
CA LEU A 140 7.74 11.88 14.32
C LEU A 140 6.87 10.77 14.91
N ILE A 141 7.20 10.35 16.14
CA ILE A 141 6.51 9.29 16.86
C ILE A 141 5.86 9.89 18.08
N SER A 142 4.53 9.84 18.16
CA SER A 142 3.79 10.12 19.37
C SER A 142 3.42 8.81 20.05
N LEU A 143 3.96 8.59 21.24
CA LEU A 143 3.58 7.50 22.12
C LEU A 143 2.61 8.06 23.15
N ILE A 144 1.32 7.75 23.00
CA ILE A 144 0.27 8.33 23.83
C ILE A 144 -0.53 7.26 24.56
N THR A 145 -1.11 7.64 25.70
CA THR A 145 -2.15 6.89 26.40
C THR A 145 -3.33 7.82 26.62
N THR A 146 -4.52 7.38 26.21
CA THR A 146 -5.74 8.19 26.29
C THR A 146 -6.49 7.97 27.60
N ALA A 147 -6.97 9.05 28.21
CA ALA A 147 -7.87 9.00 29.37
C ALA A 147 -9.35 9.03 28.95
N GLU A 148 -9.64 9.48 27.72
CA GLU A 148 -10.97 9.59 27.12
C GLU A 148 -11.00 8.99 25.71
N SER A 149 -12.20 8.64 25.22
CA SER A 149 -12.42 8.20 23.84
C SER A 149 -12.79 9.36 22.91
N GLY A 150 -12.74 9.15 21.60
CA GLY A 150 -13.18 10.12 20.60
C GLY A 150 -12.19 11.23 20.29
N ILE A 151 -10.97 11.17 20.83
CA ILE A 151 -9.89 12.09 20.45
C ILE A 151 -9.41 11.72 19.06
N ASN A 152 -9.35 12.69 18.15
CA ASN A 152 -8.72 12.50 16.85
C ASN A 152 -7.19 12.37 17.02
N ILE A 153 -6.67 11.18 16.73
CA ILE A 153 -5.25 10.82 16.85
C ILE A 153 -4.54 10.72 15.49
N SER A 154 -5.20 11.10 14.40
CA SER A 154 -4.54 11.19 13.08
C SER A 154 -3.83 12.53 12.84
N ASP A 155 -4.02 13.51 13.73
CA ASP A 155 -3.51 14.88 13.60
C ASP A 155 -2.81 15.32 14.89
N LEU A 156 -1.60 15.87 14.77
CA LEU A 156 -0.81 16.29 15.93
C LEU A 156 -1.42 17.48 16.66
N TYR A 157 -2.08 18.39 15.96
CA TYR A 157 -2.70 19.54 16.62
C TYR A 157 -3.81 19.07 17.57
N SER A 158 -4.66 18.16 17.10
CA SER A 158 -5.71 17.50 17.90
C SER A 158 -5.13 16.76 19.10
N ILE A 159 -4.02 16.04 18.92
CA ILE A 159 -3.31 15.35 20.01
C ILE A 159 -2.78 16.36 21.05
N GLY A 160 -2.15 17.45 20.60
CA GLY A 160 -1.61 18.49 21.48
C GLY A 160 -2.68 19.22 22.29
N LEU A 161 -3.85 19.47 21.69
CA LEU A 161 -4.99 20.05 22.38
C LEU A 161 -5.53 19.09 23.45
N ALA A 162 -5.74 17.82 23.09
CA ALA A 162 -6.20 16.81 24.03
C ALA A 162 -5.21 16.57 25.19
N ALA A 163 -3.91 16.67 24.93
CA ALA A 163 -2.89 16.61 25.99
C ALA A 163 -3.02 17.77 26.98
N LYS A 164 -3.21 18.99 26.47
CA LYS A 164 -3.41 20.20 27.28
C LYS A 164 -4.67 20.11 28.15
N GLU A 165 -5.72 19.46 27.65
CA GLU A 165 -6.97 19.21 28.36
C GLU A 165 -6.90 18.02 29.35
N GLY A 166 -5.76 17.32 29.44
CA GLY A 166 -5.58 16.14 30.29
C GLY A 166 -6.31 14.89 29.79
N LYS A 167 -6.79 14.90 28.54
CA LYS A 167 -7.52 13.78 27.91
C LYS A 167 -6.61 12.69 27.37
N LEU A 168 -5.32 13.00 27.21
CA LEU A 168 -4.27 12.04 26.92
C LEU A 168 -2.95 12.52 27.54
N SER A 169 -2.01 11.60 27.69
CA SER A 169 -0.62 11.89 28.05
C SER A 169 0.32 11.10 27.16
N GLY A 170 1.58 11.53 27.07
CA GLY A 170 2.52 10.85 26.19
C GLY A 170 3.81 11.61 25.96
N THR A 171 4.64 11.05 25.08
CA THR A 171 5.90 11.64 24.67
C THR A 171 5.99 11.74 23.16
N LEU A 172 6.78 12.73 22.72
CA LEU A 172 7.10 12.95 21.32
C LEU A 172 8.57 12.59 21.07
N ILE A 173 8.79 11.74 20.07
CA ILE A 173 10.12 11.36 19.58
C ILE A 173 10.25 11.86 18.15
N ILE A 174 11.43 12.39 17.81
CA ILE A 174 11.77 12.80 16.46
C ILE A 174 13.02 12.05 16.02
N GLU A 175 12.96 11.51 14.81
CA GLU A 175 14.04 10.80 14.17
C GLU A 175 14.37 11.46 12.84
N VAL A 176 15.66 11.70 12.62
CA VAL A 176 16.21 12.09 11.33
C VAL A 176 16.81 10.85 10.70
N ILE A 177 16.29 10.44 9.56
CA ILE A 177 16.59 9.16 8.92
C ILE A 177 17.44 9.40 7.69
N GLY A 178 18.69 8.92 7.71
CA GLY A 178 19.57 8.95 6.55
C GLY A 178 20.03 10.35 6.11
N ILE A 179 19.91 11.37 6.95
CA ILE A 179 20.36 12.75 6.66
C ILE A 179 21.46 13.11 7.64
N LYS A 180 22.63 13.49 7.13
CA LYS A 180 23.79 13.89 7.94
C LYS A 180 24.27 15.28 7.53
N SER A 181 24.16 16.23 8.45
CA SER A 181 24.71 17.58 8.34
C SER A 181 24.90 18.16 9.74
N LYS A 182 25.92 19.02 9.91
CA LYS A 182 26.16 19.72 11.19
C LYS A 182 24.95 20.56 11.59
N GLU A 183 24.33 21.23 10.62
CA GLU A 183 23.17 22.07 10.85
C GLU A 183 21.95 21.25 11.26
N VAL A 184 21.74 20.10 10.60
CA VAL A 184 20.66 19.17 10.94
C VAL A 184 20.77 18.68 12.38
N THR A 185 21.97 18.30 12.84
CA THR A 185 22.18 17.87 14.23
C THR A 185 21.76 18.92 15.25
N SER A 186 22.02 20.21 14.97
CA SER A 186 21.66 21.31 15.89
C SER A 186 20.17 21.63 15.95
N LEU A 187 19.39 21.13 14.98
CA LEU A 187 17.96 21.39 14.86
C LEU A 187 17.09 20.31 15.50
N ILE A 188 17.65 19.14 15.84
CA ILE A 188 16.87 18.03 16.41
C ILE A 188 16.46 18.40 17.84
N PRO A 189 15.16 18.57 18.13
CA PRO A 189 14.71 18.88 19.48
C PRO A 189 14.88 17.66 20.38
N LEU A 190 15.13 17.91 21.66
CA LEU A 190 15.16 16.85 22.66
C LEU A 190 13.75 16.29 22.89
N PRO A 191 13.62 14.99 23.18
CA PRO A 191 12.35 14.38 23.57
C PRO A 191 11.71 15.16 24.71
N SER A 192 10.41 15.40 24.61
CA SER A 192 9.66 16.16 25.60
C SER A 192 8.23 15.65 25.70
N GLU A 193 7.54 16.06 26.77
CA GLU A 193 6.13 15.78 26.96
C GLU A 193 5.31 16.35 25.80
N ILE A 194 4.30 15.59 25.40
CA ILE A 194 3.43 15.99 24.30
C ILE A 194 2.52 17.15 24.73
N ASN A 195 2.68 18.29 24.06
CA ASN A 195 1.80 19.44 24.21
C ASN A 195 1.86 20.29 22.94
N GLN A 196 0.98 21.30 22.85
CA GLN A 196 0.87 22.16 21.67
C GLN A 196 2.20 22.85 21.32
N THR A 197 2.96 23.34 22.30
CA THR A 197 4.24 24.02 22.09
C THR A 197 5.32 23.06 21.60
N THR A 198 5.45 21.89 22.23
CA THR A 198 6.38 20.84 21.81
C THR A 198 6.12 20.43 20.36
N ILE A 199 4.86 20.25 19.98
CA ILE A 199 4.45 19.88 18.62
C ILE A 199 4.79 20.99 17.62
N GLN A 200 4.52 22.26 17.95
CA GLN A 200 4.87 23.39 17.09
C GLN A 200 6.38 23.47 16.86
N ASN A 201 7.17 23.37 17.93
CA ASN A 201 8.64 23.38 17.86
C ASN A 201 9.17 22.21 17.02
N ALA A 202 8.60 21.01 17.20
CA ALA A 202 8.90 19.84 16.40
C ALA A 202 8.63 20.09 14.91
N MET A 203 7.43 20.56 14.55
CA MET A 203 7.06 20.82 13.16
C MET A 203 7.97 21.88 12.51
N GLN A 204 8.34 22.94 13.25
CA GLN A 204 9.27 23.95 12.76
C GLN A 204 10.66 23.37 12.50
N ALA A 205 11.19 22.60 13.47
CA ALA A 205 12.48 21.92 13.31
C ALA A 205 12.48 20.98 12.10
N LEU A 206 11.43 20.17 11.94
CA LEU A 206 11.26 19.26 10.81
C LEU A 206 11.20 20.01 9.47
N ALA A 207 10.49 21.14 9.41
CA ALA A 207 10.44 21.97 8.20
C ALA A 207 11.82 22.53 7.84
N THR A 208 12.59 22.99 8.83
CA THR A 208 13.98 23.45 8.60
C THR A 208 14.88 22.30 8.18
N ILE A 209 14.82 21.13 8.82
CA ILE A 209 15.63 19.97 8.41
C ILE A 209 15.25 19.52 6.98
N LYS A 210 13.96 19.54 6.63
CA LYS A 210 13.50 19.21 5.28
C LYS A 210 14.14 20.12 4.23
N SER A 211 14.27 21.42 4.47
CA SER A 211 14.93 22.32 3.50
C SER A 211 16.42 22.00 3.36
N LYS A 212 17.07 21.58 4.45
CA LYS A 212 18.48 21.18 4.47
C LYS A 212 18.79 19.90 3.71
N ILE A 213 17.79 19.12 3.32
CA ILE A 213 17.99 17.95 2.45
C ILE A 213 18.69 18.34 1.15
N TYR A 214 18.40 19.54 0.63
CA TYR A 214 18.89 20.01 -0.67
C TYR A 214 20.23 20.77 -0.62
N ASP A 215 20.74 21.10 0.57
CA ASP A 215 22.02 21.79 0.75
C ASP A 215 23.22 20.91 0.33
N GLU A 216 24.24 21.53 -0.28
CA GLU A 216 25.44 20.86 -0.80
C GLU A 216 26.24 20.13 0.30
N GLU A 217 26.28 20.72 1.51
CA GLU A 217 26.98 20.18 2.68
C GLU A 217 26.25 18.99 3.34
N THR A 218 25.03 18.66 2.88
CA THR A 218 24.24 17.58 3.46
C THR A 218 24.54 16.25 2.76
N SER A 219 25.05 15.28 3.53
CA SER A 219 25.27 13.91 3.08
C SER A 219 24.01 13.06 3.29
N LEU A 220 23.70 12.21 2.31
CA LEU A 220 22.49 11.37 2.29
C LEU A 220 22.86 9.88 2.34
N TYR A 221 22.19 9.14 3.21
CA TYR A 221 22.41 7.71 3.44
C TYR A 221 21.05 7.01 3.44
N PRO A 222 20.56 6.53 2.28
CA PRO A 222 19.27 5.85 2.21
C PRO A 222 19.18 4.65 3.15
N GLN A 223 18.05 4.53 3.85
CA GLN A 223 17.74 3.46 4.81
C GLN A 223 16.37 2.85 4.49
N VAL A 224 16.14 1.62 4.92
CA VAL A 224 14.82 0.98 4.87
C VAL A 224 13.92 1.67 5.91
N MET A 225 12.87 2.34 5.46
CA MET A 225 11.99 3.14 6.33
C MET A 225 10.64 2.48 6.59
N ALA A 226 10.15 1.72 5.61
CA ALA A 226 8.87 1.05 5.71
C ALA A 226 8.85 -0.20 4.83
N VAL A 227 8.08 -1.20 5.24
CA VAL A 227 7.94 -2.47 4.51
C VAL A 227 6.47 -2.78 4.29
N LYS A 228 6.19 -3.50 3.22
CA LYS A 228 4.88 -4.08 2.96
C LYS A 228 5.10 -5.54 2.62
N LYS A 229 4.65 -6.44 3.47
CA LYS A 229 4.69 -7.87 3.19
C LYS A 229 3.57 -8.23 2.22
N TYR A 230 3.89 -9.12 1.29
CA TYR A 230 2.89 -9.80 0.49
C TYR A 230 2.54 -11.10 1.22
N VAL A 231 1.29 -11.24 1.64
CA VAL A 231 0.78 -12.49 2.19
C VAL A 231 0.14 -13.24 1.03
N ASN A 232 0.76 -14.33 0.60
CA ASN A 232 0.04 -15.31 -0.20
C ASN A 232 -1.00 -15.94 0.71
N GLU A 233 -2.29 -15.77 0.43
CA GLU A 233 -3.38 -16.48 1.11
C GLU A 233 -3.41 -17.96 0.66
N THR A 234 -2.29 -18.66 0.81
CA THR A 234 -2.21 -20.12 0.73
C THR A 234 -1.48 -20.60 1.98
N ASN A 235 -2.20 -21.35 2.83
CA ASN A 235 -1.75 -21.98 4.08
C ASN A 235 -1.91 -21.20 5.39
N SER A 236 -3.08 -20.60 5.63
CA SER A 236 -3.53 -20.29 6.99
C SER A 236 -4.99 -20.70 7.22
N GLU A 237 -5.32 -21.94 6.81
CA GLU A 237 -6.41 -22.66 7.46
C GLU A 237 -5.83 -23.44 8.63
N ASP A 238 -6.38 -23.12 9.80
CA ASP A 238 -6.26 -23.86 11.04
C ASP A 238 -6.40 -25.35 10.77
N ARG A 239 -5.41 -26.13 11.22
CA ARG A 239 -5.58 -27.58 11.38
C ARG A 239 -6.43 -27.80 12.62
N ASP A 240 -7.74 -27.83 12.44
CA ASP A 240 -8.62 -28.58 13.32
C ASP A 240 -9.34 -29.64 12.48
N ASP A 241 -9.10 -30.88 12.89
CA ASP A 241 -9.60 -32.11 12.27
C ASP A 241 -11.13 -32.11 12.17
N GLU A 242 -11.69 -32.29 10.96
CA GLU A 242 -12.95 -32.99 10.83
C GLU A 242 -13.01 -33.91 9.61
N ILE A 243 -13.57 -35.08 9.88
CA ILE A 243 -13.48 -36.34 9.16
C ILE A 243 -14.80 -36.56 8.39
N ILE A 244 -14.71 -36.88 7.09
CA ILE A 244 -15.61 -37.76 6.27
C ILE A 244 -16.96 -37.20 5.72
N PRO A 245 -17.47 -37.59 4.51
CA PRO A 245 -16.84 -38.04 3.25
C PRO A 245 -17.70 -37.66 1.97
N PRO A 246 -17.83 -38.43 0.85
CA PRO A 246 -17.85 -37.87 -0.50
C PRO A 246 -19.20 -38.09 -1.24
N ASN A 247 -19.21 -37.78 -2.54
CA ASN A 247 -20.24 -37.99 -3.58
C ASN A 247 -20.83 -36.63 -4.05
N VAL A 248 -21.07 -36.34 -5.33
CA VAL A 248 -21.55 -37.17 -6.46
C VAL A 248 -21.02 -36.60 -7.80
N SER A 249 -20.92 -37.51 -8.77
CA SER A 249 -20.49 -37.46 -10.17
C SER A 249 -21.31 -36.63 -11.20
N ALA A 250 -20.68 -36.48 -12.38
CA ALA A 250 -21.23 -36.37 -13.75
C ALA A 250 -21.80 -35.01 -14.18
N GLY A 251 -21.52 -34.41 -15.35
CA GLY A 251 -20.95 -34.88 -16.62
C GLY A 251 -21.87 -34.37 -17.75
N MET A 252 -21.40 -33.48 -18.64
CA MET A 252 -22.05 -33.23 -19.95
C MET A 252 -21.16 -32.40 -20.89
N GLU A 253 -20.89 -32.94 -22.09
CA GLU A 253 -20.29 -32.27 -23.25
C GLU A 253 -21.34 -31.49 -24.05
N ILE A 254 -20.97 -30.33 -24.63
CA ILE A 254 -21.64 -29.80 -25.83
C ILE A 254 -20.60 -29.23 -26.81
N ASP A 255 -20.88 -29.61 -28.05
CA ASP A 255 -20.22 -29.47 -29.35
C ASP A 255 -20.13 -28.01 -29.89
N LEU A 256 -19.08 -27.74 -30.66
CA LEU A 256 -18.69 -26.45 -31.23
C LEU A 256 -18.79 -26.54 -32.76
N ASP A 257 -19.78 -25.90 -33.38
CA ASP A 257 -19.69 -25.63 -34.82
C ASP A 257 -20.46 -24.37 -35.25
N ASN A 258 -19.72 -23.49 -35.95
CA ASN A 258 -20.11 -22.30 -36.71
C ASN A 258 -20.36 -20.97 -35.97
N VAL A 259 -19.48 -19.98 -36.19
CA VAL A 259 -19.74 -18.81 -37.08
C VAL A 259 -18.44 -18.02 -37.36
N GLN A 260 -18.27 -17.66 -38.63
CA GLN A 260 -17.19 -16.87 -39.22
C GLN A 260 -17.22 -15.37 -38.83
N VAL A 261 -16.04 -14.77 -38.85
CA VAL A 261 -15.72 -13.35 -38.58
C VAL A 261 -16.04 -12.46 -39.79
N ASN A 262 -16.68 -11.31 -39.58
CA ASN A 262 -16.42 -10.07 -40.35
C ASN A 262 -16.99 -8.80 -39.68
N PRO A 263 -16.49 -7.60 -40.06
CA PRO A 263 -16.13 -6.52 -39.12
C PRO A 263 -17.25 -5.47 -38.97
N THR A 264 -16.99 -4.50 -38.08
CA THR A 264 -17.78 -3.30 -37.76
C THR A 264 -19.03 -3.53 -36.89
N GLN A 265 -18.83 -3.43 -35.56
CA GLN A 265 -19.72 -2.72 -34.63
C GLN A 265 -18.91 -2.20 -33.43
N PRO A 266 -19.25 -1.05 -32.82
CA PRO A 266 -18.61 -0.61 -31.59
C PRO A 266 -19.00 -1.58 -30.47
N LEU A 267 -18.03 -2.32 -29.95
CA LEU A 267 -18.30 -3.31 -28.90
C LEU A 267 -18.74 -2.61 -27.61
N PRO A 268 -19.76 -3.14 -26.91
CA PRO A 268 -20.33 -2.54 -25.73
C PRO A 268 -19.37 -2.67 -24.55
N ASP A 269 -19.08 -1.52 -23.96
CA ASP A 269 -18.78 -1.27 -22.55
C ASP A 269 -18.65 -2.53 -21.67
N LYS A 270 -17.40 -2.99 -21.46
CA LYS A 270 -17.01 -3.89 -20.35
C LYS A 270 -15.48 -3.88 -20.19
N ASN A 271 -15.05 -3.42 -19.03
CA ASN A 271 -13.66 -3.29 -18.59
C ASN A 271 -12.90 -4.64 -18.64
N ILE A 272 -12.07 -4.84 -19.67
CA ILE A 272 -11.12 -5.96 -19.78
C ILE A 272 -9.74 -5.43 -19.38
N GLN A 273 -9.27 -5.69 -18.15
CA GLN A 273 -8.09 -5.00 -17.62
C GLN A 273 -7.26 -5.85 -16.63
N LEU A 274 -6.05 -6.27 -17.07
CA LEU A 274 -5.06 -6.98 -16.24
C LEU A 274 -4.48 -6.13 -15.10
N GLN A 275 -4.70 -4.81 -15.09
CA GLN A 275 -4.52 -3.87 -13.98
C GLN A 275 -5.57 -2.79 -14.24
N PHE A 276 -6.46 -2.42 -13.30
CA PHE A 276 -6.25 -1.32 -12.36
C PHE A 276 -7.10 -1.47 -11.08
N GLY A 277 -6.54 -1.05 -9.93
CA GLY A 277 -7.33 -0.51 -8.81
C GLY A 277 -7.64 0.98 -9.04
N ASN A 278 -7.84 1.79 -7.99
CA ASN A 278 -7.98 3.26 -8.11
C ASN A 278 -6.66 3.91 -8.61
N ILE A 279 -6.36 3.75 -9.88
CA ILE A 279 -5.14 4.23 -10.51
C ILE A 279 -5.46 5.50 -11.27
N ARG A 280 -4.77 6.58 -10.90
CA ARG A 280 -4.94 7.89 -11.51
C ARG A 280 -4.04 8.00 -12.74
N PHE A 281 -4.66 7.96 -13.91
CA PHE A 281 -3.97 8.29 -15.15
C PHE A 281 -3.84 9.80 -15.31
N SER A 282 -2.81 10.23 -16.05
CA SER A 282 -2.62 11.63 -16.40
C SER A 282 -3.66 12.14 -17.40
N SER A 283 -4.30 11.26 -18.18
CA SER A 283 -5.40 11.57 -19.09
C SER A 283 -6.25 10.33 -19.38
N GLU A 284 -7.49 10.53 -19.86
CA GLU A 284 -8.36 9.44 -20.31
C GLU A 284 -7.80 8.72 -21.54
N GLU A 285 -7.05 9.43 -22.38
CA GLU A 285 -6.35 8.86 -23.55
C GLU A 285 -5.28 7.84 -23.13
N ARG A 286 -4.45 8.17 -22.12
CA ARG A 286 -3.45 7.25 -21.54
C ARG A 286 -4.10 6.04 -20.87
N LYS A 287 -5.28 6.21 -20.27
CA LYS A 287 -6.08 5.11 -19.70
C LYS A 287 -6.58 4.16 -20.79
N ASN A 288 -7.07 4.70 -21.89
CA ASN A 288 -7.55 3.91 -23.03
C ASN A 288 -6.40 3.15 -23.70
N GLU A 289 -5.25 3.79 -23.90
CA GLU A 289 -4.03 3.15 -24.42
C GLU A 289 -3.58 1.98 -23.54
N ALA A 290 -3.49 2.19 -22.23
CA ALA A 290 -3.17 1.13 -21.27
C ALA A 290 -4.18 -0.04 -21.32
N SER A 291 -5.48 0.27 -21.36
CA SER A 291 -6.54 -0.75 -21.44
C SER A 291 -6.45 -1.57 -22.72
N GLN A 292 -6.14 -0.94 -23.85
CA GLN A 292 -5.99 -1.61 -25.15
C GLN A 292 -4.81 -2.57 -25.15
N LEU A 293 -3.64 -2.13 -24.67
CA LEU A 293 -2.44 -2.98 -24.60
C LEU A 293 -2.66 -4.21 -23.71
N LEU A 294 -3.31 -4.05 -22.56
CA LEU A 294 -3.62 -5.17 -21.66
C LEU A 294 -4.65 -6.14 -22.26
N SER A 295 -5.67 -5.62 -22.93
CA SER A 295 -6.68 -6.46 -23.60
C SER A 295 -6.05 -7.26 -24.74
N GLN A 296 -5.19 -6.64 -25.55
CA GLN A 296 -4.46 -7.32 -26.62
C GLN A 296 -3.51 -8.38 -26.05
N SER A 297 -2.78 -8.05 -24.99
CA SER A 297 -1.91 -9.00 -24.29
C SER A 297 -2.68 -10.23 -23.79
N LEU A 298 -3.84 -10.02 -23.16
CA LEU A 298 -4.69 -11.12 -22.68
C LEU A 298 -5.19 -11.99 -23.84
N ASN A 299 -5.62 -11.39 -24.94
CA ASN A 299 -6.04 -12.14 -26.12
C ASN A 299 -4.90 -12.99 -26.69
N PHE A 300 -3.68 -12.44 -26.81
CA PHE A 300 -2.54 -13.23 -27.25
C PHE A 300 -2.18 -14.37 -26.30
N ILE A 301 -2.40 -14.19 -24.99
CA ILE A 301 -2.23 -15.28 -24.01
C ILE A 301 -3.29 -16.36 -24.22
N LEU A 302 -4.56 -15.98 -24.39
CA LEU A 302 -5.66 -16.92 -24.65
C LEU A 302 -5.47 -17.68 -25.97
N ASP A 303 -4.91 -17.03 -27.00
CA ASP A 303 -4.64 -17.63 -28.30
C ASP A 303 -3.29 -18.41 -28.34
N ARG A 304 -2.60 -18.47 -27.19
CA ARG A 304 -1.30 -19.12 -26.98
C ARG A 304 -0.22 -18.60 -27.92
N GLU A 305 -0.20 -17.29 -28.15
CA GLU A 305 0.77 -16.56 -28.96
C GLU A 305 1.83 -15.88 -28.07
N VAL A 306 2.72 -16.70 -27.48
CA VAL A 306 3.69 -16.26 -26.45
C VAL A 306 4.53 -15.04 -26.86
N GLU A 307 5.01 -14.99 -28.11
CA GLU A 307 5.88 -13.90 -28.58
C GLU A 307 5.14 -12.56 -28.64
N LYS A 308 3.90 -12.55 -29.14
CA LYS A 308 3.09 -11.33 -29.21
C LYS A 308 2.58 -10.90 -27.84
N ALA A 309 2.27 -11.86 -26.97
CA ALA A 309 1.92 -11.59 -25.59
C ALA A 309 3.07 -10.90 -24.83
N ILE A 310 4.30 -11.40 -24.98
CA ILE A 310 5.50 -10.78 -24.39
C ILE A 310 5.69 -9.36 -24.94
N GLU A 311 5.66 -9.20 -26.26
CA GLU A 311 5.85 -7.90 -26.92
C GLU A 311 4.86 -6.84 -26.41
N MET A 312 3.56 -7.16 -26.36
CA MET A 312 2.55 -6.21 -25.89
C MET A 312 2.69 -5.86 -24.41
N LEU A 313 3.06 -6.83 -23.56
CA LEU A 313 3.31 -6.58 -22.14
C LEU A 313 4.58 -5.78 -21.90
N GLU A 314 5.63 -5.94 -22.73
CA GLU A 314 6.84 -5.10 -22.69
C GLU A 314 6.55 -3.66 -23.10
N ILE A 315 5.75 -3.46 -24.15
CA ILE A 315 5.29 -2.13 -24.57
C ILE A 315 4.50 -1.47 -23.44
N TYR A 316 3.59 -2.23 -22.81
CA TYR A 316 2.84 -1.74 -21.66
C TYR A 316 3.76 -1.35 -20.50
N GLU A 317 4.68 -2.22 -20.07
CA GLU A 317 5.57 -1.94 -18.93
C GLU A 317 6.52 -0.76 -19.21
N SER A 318 6.96 -0.59 -20.46
CA SER A 318 7.76 0.55 -20.89
C SER A 318 6.97 1.87 -20.88
N ALA A 319 5.74 1.87 -21.39
CA ALA A 319 4.89 3.05 -21.45
C ALA A 319 4.27 3.43 -20.09
N PHE A 320 4.12 2.45 -19.19
CA PHE A 320 3.42 2.54 -17.92
C PHE A 320 4.21 1.92 -16.74
N PRO A 321 5.44 2.38 -16.46
CA PRO A 321 6.37 1.72 -15.52
C PRO A 321 5.93 1.72 -14.04
N LEU A 322 4.91 2.51 -13.70
CA LEU A 322 4.32 2.55 -12.36
C LEU A 322 3.27 1.46 -12.13
N TYR A 323 2.89 0.72 -13.18
CA TYR A 323 1.80 -0.27 -13.19
C TYR A 323 2.35 -1.59 -13.77
N SER A 324 2.70 -2.53 -12.89
CA SER A 324 3.57 -3.66 -13.24
C SER A 324 2.84 -4.96 -13.53
N VAL A 325 2.83 -5.41 -14.78
CA VAL A 325 2.38 -6.74 -15.23
C VAL A 325 3.45 -7.84 -15.08
N ALA A 326 4.52 -7.55 -14.34
CA ALA A 326 5.70 -8.40 -14.21
C ALA A 326 5.41 -9.88 -13.85
N PRO A 327 4.41 -10.25 -13.02
CA PRO A 327 4.14 -11.66 -12.74
C PRO A 327 3.81 -12.48 -14.00
N VAL A 328 3.01 -11.92 -14.91
CA VAL A 328 2.62 -12.59 -16.16
C VAL A 328 3.77 -12.51 -17.16
N LEU A 329 4.35 -11.33 -17.33
CA LEU A 329 5.44 -11.11 -18.30
C LEU A 329 6.69 -11.94 -17.98
N ASN A 330 7.11 -12.01 -16.72
CA ASN A 330 8.28 -12.79 -16.33
C ASN A 330 8.05 -14.28 -16.51
N ASN A 331 6.85 -14.79 -16.22
CA ASN A 331 6.56 -16.21 -16.44
C ASN A 331 6.46 -16.55 -17.93
N LEU A 332 5.90 -15.67 -18.76
CA LEU A 332 5.94 -15.82 -20.22
C LEU A 332 7.38 -15.83 -20.74
N LYS A 333 8.25 -14.94 -20.26
CA LYS A 333 9.68 -14.89 -20.65
C LYS A 333 10.47 -16.10 -20.18
N ASN A 334 10.31 -16.51 -18.93
CA ASN A 334 11.04 -17.63 -18.33
C ASN A 334 10.68 -18.97 -18.98
N ASN A 335 9.43 -19.11 -19.42
CA ASN A 335 8.94 -20.32 -20.09
C ASN A 335 8.82 -20.15 -21.61
N ARG A 336 9.38 -19.06 -22.19
CA ARG A 336 9.16 -18.64 -23.59
C ARG A 336 9.36 -19.77 -24.59
N GLU A 337 10.45 -20.51 -24.47
CA GLU A 337 10.80 -21.59 -25.41
C GLU A 337 9.85 -22.79 -25.29
N VAL A 338 9.36 -23.08 -24.08
CA VAL A 338 8.43 -24.19 -23.82
C VAL A 338 7.01 -23.82 -24.25
N LEU A 339 6.58 -22.59 -23.97
CA LEU A 339 5.27 -22.04 -24.33
C LEU A 339 5.08 -21.84 -25.84
N ARG A 340 6.12 -22.05 -26.66
CA ARG A 340 5.95 -22.15 -28.13
C ARG A 340 5.14 -23.37 -28.51
N ASP A 341 5.19 -24.43 -27.72
CA ASP A 341 4.22 -25.50 -27.81
C ASP A 341 2.91 -25.01 -27.20
N LYS A 342 1.85 -25.02 -28.01
CA LYS A 342 0.54 -24.59 -27.57
C LYS A 342 -0.02 -25.56 -26.54
N GLU A 343 0.34 -26.83 -26.54
CA GLU A 343 -0.19 -27.80 -25.56
C GLU A 343 0.68 -27.94 -24.31
N ALA A 344 1.68 -27.06 -24.14
CA ALA A 344 2.54 -27.04 -22.96
C ALA A 344 1.72 -26.84 -21.68
N GLN A 345 1.99 -27.66 -20.65
CA GLN A 345 1.33 -27.57 -19.35
C GLN A 345 1.66 -26.24 -18.63
N GLU A 346 2.76 -25.62 -19.01
CA GLU A 346 3.22 -24.31 -18.54
C GLU A 346 2.21 -23.20 -18.86
N TRP A 347 1.34 -23.36 -19.88
CA TRP A 347 0.23 -22.43 -20.11
C TRP A 347 -0.74 -22.41 -18.94
N GLN A 348 -0.94 -23.54 -18.24
CA GLN A 348 -1.78 -23.58 -17.04
C GLN A 348 -1.19 -22.74 -15.91
N ILE A 349 0.15 -22.65 -15.82
CA ILE A 349 0.83 -21.79 -14.84
C ILE A 349 0.52 -20.33 -15.16
N ILE A 350 0.61 -19.93 -16.43
CA ILE A 350 0.27 -18.57 -16.88
C ILE A 350 -1.20 -18.25 -16.60
N ASN A 351 -2.11 -19.17 -16.94
CA ASN A 351 -3.55 -19.01 -16.76
C ASN A 351 -3.92 -18.90 -15.28
N ASN A 352 -3.31 -19.72 -14.42
CA ASN A 352 -3.50 -19.67 -12.98
C ASN A 352 -2.98 -18.36 -12.39
N ILE A 353 -1.83 -17.85 -12.85
CA ILE A 353 -1.36 -16.52 -12.44
C ILE A 353 -2.40 -15.46 -12.81
N ILE A 354 -2.96 -15.53 -14.01
CA ILE A 354 -3.96 -14.55 -14.46
C ILE A 354 -5.25 -14.66 -13.65
N LEU A 355 -5.76 -15.86 -13.43
CA LEU A 355 -6.96 -16.09 -12.63
C LEU A 355 -6.76 -15.68 -11.16
N ASN A 356 -5.64 -16.06 -10.55
CA ASN A 356 -5.41 -15.77 -9.12
C ASN A 356 -5.22 -14.28 -8.86
N ASN A 357 -4.62 -13.54 -9.81
CA ASN A 357 -4.31 -12.12 -9.61
C ASN A 357 -5.36 -11.18 -10.20
N TYR A 358 -6.13 -11.60 -11.21
CA TYR A 358 -6.95 -10.70 -12.02
C TYR A 358 -8.38 -11.17 -12.27
N ARG A 359 -8.82 -12.30 -11.68
CA ARG A 359 -10.17 -12.89 -11.93
C ARG A 359 -11.33 -11.91 -11.78
N GLU A 360 -11.32 -11.02 -10.79
CA GLU A 360 -12.40 -10.04 -10.57
C GLU A 360 -12.55 -9.01 -11.71
N ARG A 361 -11.61 -8.99 -12.66
CA ARG A 361 -11.49 -8.02 -13.75
C ARG A 361 -11.57 -8.66 -15.14
N LEU A 362 -11.86 -9.94 -15.17
CA LEU A 362 -12.08 -10.71 -16.37
C LEU A 362 -13.58 -10.91 -16.54
N SER A 363 -14.03 -10.91 -17.78
CA SER A 363 -15.38 -11.35 -18.11
C SER A 363 -15.54 -12.85 -17.80
N GLU A 364 -16.77 -13.28 -17.54
CA GLU A 364 -17.07 -14.69 -17.26
C GLU A 364 -16.59 -15.62 -18.39
N THR A 365 -16.67 -15.15 -19.64
CA THR A 365 -16.18 -15.88 -20.82
C THR A 365 -14.65 -16.04 -20.83
N GLU A 366 -13.90 -15.04 -20.41
CA GLU A 366 -12.42 -15.11 -20.31
C GLU A 366 -12.00 -16.03 -19.15
N ILE A 367 -12.69 -15.95 -18.02
CA ILE A 367 -12.47 -16.83 -16.87
C ILE A 367 -12.71 -18.29 -17.28
N GLU A 368 -13.77 -18.56 -18.02
CA GLU A 368 -14.05 -19.91 -18.52
C GLU A 368 -12.99 -20.40 -19.51
N LYS A 369 -12.51 -19.54 -20.42
CA LYS A 369 -11.43 -19.90 -21.34
C LYS A 369 -10.16 -20.26 -20.59
N LEU A 370 -9.71 -19.41 -19.65
CA LEU A 370 -8.52 -19.65 -18.84
C LEU A 370 -8.61 -20.90 -17.96
N LYS A 371 -9.82 -21.29 -17.53
CA LYS A 371 -10.04 -22.52 -16.75
C LYS A 371 -10.05 -23.80 -17.59
N LYS A 372 -10.41 -23.70 -18.87
CA LYS A 372 -10.49 -24.85 -19.80
C LYS A 372 -9.17 -25.13 -20.51
N SER A 373 -8.29 -24.14 -20.61
CA SER A 373 -6.97 -24.17 -21.27
C SER A 373 -5.83 -24.43 -20.31
#